data_AF-A0A661SSC6-F1
#
_entry.id   AF-A0A661SSC6-F1
#
_cell.length_a   1.000
_cell.length_b   1.000
_cell.length_c   1.000
_cell.angle_alpha   90.00
_cell.angle_beta   90.00
_cell.angle_gamma   90.00
#
_symmetry.space_group_name_H-M   'P 1'
#
loop_
_entity.id
_entity.type
_entity.pdbx_description
1 polymer ?
#
loop_
_entity_poly.entity_id
_entity_poly.type
_entity_poly.pdbx_seq_one_letter_code
_entity_poly.pdbx_strand_id
1 'polypeptide(L)'
;SLKGGKIVLCKERIEEERYDKIKSYLSSKGLIVIETTPEEHDRQIAVSLSLTHFIGRTLSEYGASELSIDTEGYKRLLHILGVVEHDTWQLFSDMHKYNPYSKTERMAFMEAMRTINKRLDQ
;
A
#
# COMPACT_ATOMS: atom_id res chain seq x y z
N SER A 1 16.44 -2.80 -13.04
CA SER A 1 15.58 -2.95 -14.24
C SER A 1 14.16 -2.62 -13.85
N LEU A 2 13.39 -1.90 -14.69
CA LEU A 2 11.97 -1.54 -14.42
C LEU A 2 10.97 -2.63 -14.88
N LYS A 3 11.48 -3.69 -15.51
CA LYS A 3 10.67 -4.76 -16.10
C LYS A 3 9.74 -5.41 -15.06
N GLY A 4 8.45 -5.45 -15.37
CA GLY A 4 7.41 -6.05 -14.52
C GLY A 4 6.88 -5.13 -13.41
N GLY A 5 7.51 -3.96 -13.18
CA GLY A 5 6.97 -2.94 -12.28
C GLY A 5 5.67 -2.36 -12.82
N LYS A 6 4.75 -1.98 -11.93
CA LYS A 6 3.50 -1.32 -12.30
C LYS A 6 3.66 0.19 -12.21
N ILE A 7 3.07 0.93 -13.14
CA ILE A 7 2.94 2.38 -13.05
C ILE A 7 1.51 2.77 -13.40
N VAL A 8 0.93 3.66 -12.60
CA VAL A 8 -0.43 4.15 -12.82
C VAL A 8 -0.37 5.51 -13.50
N LEU A 9 -1.19 5.70 -14.53
CA LEU A 9 -1.40 6.98 -15.20
C LEU A 9 -2.88 7.37 -15.05
N CYS A 10 -3.10 8.57 -14.54
CA CYS A 10 -4.43 9.18 -14.46
C CYS A 10 -4.48 10.35 -15.43
N LYS A 11 -5.17 10.18 -16.56
CA LYS A 11 -5.24 11.18 -17.61
C LYS A 11 -6.32 12.22 -17.29
N GLU A 12 -5.90 13.42 -16.94
CA GLU A 12 -6.82 14.54 -16.64
C GLU A 12 -6.85 15.57 -17.77
N ARG A 13 -5.77 16.33 -17.95
CA ARG A 13 -5.70 17.45 -18.90
C ARG A 13 -4.38 17.39 -19.69
N ILE A 14 -4.41 16.68 -20.80
CA ILE A 14 -3.26 16.49 -21.70
C ILE A 14 -3.74 16.09 -23.10
N GLU A 15 -3.06 16.59 -24.13
CA GLU A 15 -3.27 16.20 -25.53
C GLU A 15 -2.99 14.70 -25.75
N GLU A 16 -3.82 14.04 -26.56
CA GLU A 16 -3.76 12.60 -26.81
C GLU A 16 -2.37 12.15 -27.28
N GLU A 17 -1.82 12.82 -28.28
CA GLU A 17 -0.53 12.44 -28.87
C GLU A 17 0.61 12.50 -27.85
N ARG A 18 0.57 13.49 -26.94
CA ARG A 18 1.59 13.62 -25.89
C ARG A 18 1.43 12.53 -24.84
N TYR A 19 0.20 12.22 -24.48
CA TYR A 19 -0.11 11.17 -23.52
C TYR A 19 0.30 9.78 -24.04
N ASP A 20 0.05 9.49 -25.32
CA ASP A 20 0.46 8.24 -25.96
C ASP A 20 1.98 8.10 -26.05
N LYS A 21 2.72 9.20 -26.26
CA LYS A 21 4.19 9.19 -26.17
C LYS A 21 4.68 8.82 -24.77
N ILE A 22 4.06 9.34 -23.70
CA ILE A 22 4.39 9.00 -22.32
C ILE A 22 4.12 7.51 -22.06
N LYS A 23 2.93 7.04 -22.44
CA LYS A 23 2.52 5.64 -22.28
C LYS A 23 3.48 4.69 -23.00
N SER A 24 3.78 4.98 -24.26
CA SER A 24 4.70 4.19 -25.08
C SER A 24 6.12 4.19 -24.50
N TYR A 25 6.59 5.34 -24.02
CA TYR A 25 7.89 5.43 -23.37
C TYR A 25 7.96 4.54 -22.12
N LEU A 26 6.97 4.61 -21.23
CA LEU A 26 6.93 3.81 -20.00
C LEU A 26 6.82 2.31 -20.29
N SER A 27 5.93 1.92 -21.21
CA SER A 27 5.82 0.53 -21.67
C SER A 27 7.12 0.03 -22.30
N SER A 28 7.84 0.86 -23.07
CA SER A 28 9.14 0.48 -23.66
C SER A 28 10.22 0.18 -22.61
N LYS A 29 10.07 0.67 -21.38
CA LYS A 29 10.94 0.33 -20.24
C LYS A 29 10.57 -0.98 -19.55
N GLY A 30 9.54 -1.67 -20.03
CA GLY A 30 9.04 -2.93 -19.49
C GLY A 30 8.09 -2.76 -18.30
N LEU A 31 7.60 -1.55 -18.04
CA LEU A 31 6.57 -1.31 -17.03
C LEU A 31 5.21 -1.80 -17.54
N ILE A 32 4.40 -2.29 -16.61
CA ILE A 32 2.98 -2.54 -16.80
C ILE A 32 2.27 -1.20 -16.55
N VAL A 33 1.86 -0.52 -17.61
CA VAL A 33 1.13 0.75 -17.54
C VAL A 33 -0.35 0.46 -17.26
N ILE A 34 -0.87 1.06 -16.20
CA ILE A 34 -2.27 0.94 -15.77
C ILE A 34 -2.91 2.31 -15.90
N GLU A 35 -3.92 2.43 -16.74
CA GLU A 35 -4.68 3.66 -16.93
C GLU A 35 -5.96 3.59 -16.09
N THR A 36 -6.20 4.60 -15.26
CA THR A 36 -7.39 4.65 -14.39
C THR A 36 -7.70 6.09 -13.98
N THR A 37 -8.76 6.32 -13.19
CA THR A 37 -9.06 7.65 -12.64
C THR A 37 -8.33 7.88 -11.31
N PRO A 38 -8.06 9.14 -10.90
CA PRO A 38 -7.47 9.44 -9.60
C PRO A 38 -8.25 8.82 -8.44
N GLU A 39 -9.59 8.83 -8.50
CA GLU A 39 -10.44 8.28 -7.44
C GLU A 39 -10.29 6.76 -7.32
N GLU A 40 -10.21 6.06 -8.45
CA GLU A 40 -10.04 4.60 -8.44
C GLU A 40 -8.63 4.19 -8.03
N HIS A 41 -7.62 4.94 -8.48
CA HIS A 41 -6.26 4.81 -7.96
C HIS A 41 -6.25 4.93 -6.43
N ASP A 42 -6.83 6.01 -5.89
CA ASP A 42 -6.79 6.27 -4.45
C ASP A 42 -7.59 5.24 -3.65
N ARG A 43 -8.72 4.74 -4.17
CA ARG A 43 -9.45 3.61 -3.56
C ARG A 43 -8.56 2.37 -3.42
N GLN A 44 -7.86 2.00 -4.49
CA GLN A 44 -6.98 0.83 -4.46
C GLN A 44 -5.72 1.05 -3.60
N ILE A 45 -5.14 2.24 -3.61
CA ILE A 45 -3.97 2.60 -2.80
C ILE A 45 -4.30 2.66 -1.30
N ALA A 46 -5.52 3.05 -0.93
CA ALA A 46 -5.95 3.05 0.46
C ALA A 46 -5.84 1.66 1.11
N VAL A 47 -6.07 0.59 0.33
CA VAL A 47 -5.92 -0.79 0.78
C VAL A 47 -4.49 -1.31 0.51
N SER A 48 -4.05 -1.27 -0.74
CA SER A 48 -2.80 -1.93 -1.14
C SER A 48 -1.54 -1.28 -0.55
N LEU A 49 -1.55 0.03 -0.32
CA LEU A 49 -0.43 0.77 0.25
C LEU A 49 -0.75 1.25 1.68
N SER A 50 -1.73 2.12 1.87
CA SER A 50 -1.95 2.78 3.17
C SER A 50 -2.27 1.77 4.28
N LEU A 51 -3.17 0.80 4.04
CA LEU A 51 -3.47 -0.24 5.02
C LEU A 51 -2.28 -1.19 5.25
N THR A 52 -1.54 -1.56 4.21
CA THR A 52 -0.31 -2.35 4.34
C THR A 52 0.73 -1.66 5.23
N HIS A 53 0.95 -0.35 5.02
CA HIS A 53 1.83 0.45 5.87
C HIS A 53 1.31 0.57 7.30
N PHE A 54 -0.01 0.72 7.48
CA PHE A 54 -0.62 0.76 8.80
C PHE A 54 -0.38 -0.55 9.58
N ILE A 55 -0.56 -1.70 8.94
CA ILE A 55 -0.30 -3.02 9.55
C ILE A 55 1.19 -3.15 9.88
N GLY A 56 2.08 -2.88 8.93
CA GLY A 56 3.52 -3.01 9.15
C GLY A 56 4.03 -2.11 10.28
N ARG A 57 3.61 -0.84 10.32
CA ARG A 57 3.98 0.08 11.40
C ARG A 57 3.37 -0.29 12.74
N THR A 58 2.17 -0.89 12.76
CA THR A 58 1.57 -1.42 13.99
C THR A 58 2.39 -2.61 14.52
N LEU A 59 2.90 -3.47 13.65
CA LEU A 59 3.82 -4.54 14.04
C LEU A 59 5.15 -4.00 14.60
N SER A 60 5.67 -2.91 14.03
CA SER A 60 6.84 -2.19 14.54
C SER A 60 6.59 -1.68 15.96
N GLU A 61 5.48 -0.97 16.14
CA GLU A 61 5.08 -0.39 17.42
C GLU A 61 4.79 -1.48 18.48
N TYR A 62 4.26 -2.63 18.06
CA TYR A 62 4.09 -3.80 18.93
C TYR A 62 5.43 -4.42 19.38
N GLY A 63 6.54 -4.11 18.70
CA GLY A 63 7.85 -4.70 18.98
C GLY A 63 8.05 -6.08 18.34
N ALA A 64 7.39 -6.36 17.22
CA ALA A 64 7.63 -7.60 16.47
C ALA A 64 9.11 -7.69 16.05
N SER A 65 9.73 -8.84 16.31
CA SER A 65 11.16 -9.08 16.06
C SER A 65 11.39 -10.55 15.73
N GLU A 66 12.58 -10.88 15.24
CA GLU A 66 12.93 -12.27 14.95
C GLU A 66 12.83 -13.16 16.20
N LEU A 67 12.34 -14.38 16.01
CA LEU A 67 12.17 -15.36 17.08
C LEU A 67 12.90 -16.66 16.70
N SER A 68 13.43 -17.35 17.70
CA SER A 68 14.09 -18.65 17.51
C SER A 68 13.11 -19.76 17.10
N ILE A 69 11.84 -19.62 17.49
CA ILE A 69 10.72 -20.48 17.07
C ILE A 69 9.78 -19.62 16.25
N ASP A 70 10.03 -19.54 14.95
CA ASP A 70 9.20 -18.79 14.01
C ASP A 70 8.50 -19.71 12.99
N THR A 71 7.61 -19.13 12.20
CA THR A 71 6.92 -19.80 11.11
C THR A 71 7.08 -19.00 9.83
N GLU A 72 6.92 -19.65 8.68
CA GLU A 72 6.97 -18.95 7.39
C GLU A 72 5.93 -17.84 7.26
N GLY A 73 4.78 -17.97 7.95
CA GLY A 73 3.79 -16.90 8.05
C GLY A 73 4.32 -15.69 8.82
N TYR A 74 4.96 -15.93 9.96
CA TYR A 74 5.55 -14.85 10.77
C TYR A 74 6.69 -14.13 10.06
N LYS A 75 7.56 -14.86 9.35
CA LYS A 75 8.63 -14.26 8.52
C LYS A 75 8.09 -13.31 7.46
N ARG A 76 6.94 -13.61 6.86
CA ARG A 76 6.27 -12.72 5.91
C ARG A 76 5.76 -11.44 6.56
N LEU A 77 5.29 -11.50 7.81
CA LEU A 77 4.90 -10.32 8.58
C LEU A 77 6.12 -9.45 8.91
N LEU A 78 7.24 -10.05 9.33
CA LEU A 78 8.49 -9.33 9.53
C LEU A 78 9.06 -8.74 8.23
N HIS A 79 8.83 -9.39 7.08
CA HIS A 79 9.19 -8.80 5.79
C HIS A 79 8.39 -7.52 5.50
N ILE A 80 7.08 -7.51 5.79
CA ILE A 80 6.26 -6.28 5.67
C ILE A 80 6.80 -5.18 6.57
N LEU A 81 7.20 -5.50 7.80
CA LEU A 81 7.82 -4.56 8.73
C LEU A 81 9.04 -3.87 8.10
N GLY A 82 10.00 -4.67 7.61
CA GLY A 82 11.20 -4.12 6.98
C GLY A 82 10.91 -3.25 5.76
N VAL A 83 9.89 -3.59 4.97
CA VAL A 83 9.48 -2.79 3.80
C VAL A 83 8.97 -1.40 4.22
N VAL A 84 8.16 -1.31 5.27
CA VAL A 84 7.47 -0.06 5.63
C VAL A 84 8.31 0.90 6.50
N GLU A 85 9.34 0.38 7.16
CA GLU A 85 10.24 1.15 8.02
C GLU A 85 11.24 2.01 7.25
N HIS A 86 11.52 1.67 5.99
CA HIS A 86 12.35 2.50 5.11
C HIS A 86 11.70 3.83 4.74
N ASP A 87 10.37 3.93 4.87
CA ASP A 87 9.63 5.15 4.61
C ASP A 87 9.63 6.10 5.81
N THR A 88 9.62 7.41 5.53
CA THR A 88 9.53 8.41 6.60
C THR A 88 8.15 8.43 7.26
N TRP A 89 8.10 8.85 8.53
CA TRP A 89 6.83 9.13 9.22
C TRP A 89 5.99 10.19 8.51
N GLN A 90 6.63 11.16 7.86
CA GLN A 90 5.95 12.17 7.06
C GLN A 90 5.20 11.55 5.89
N LEU A 91 5.88 10.69 5.11
CA LEU A 91 5.27 9.99 3.98
C LEU A 91 4.07 9.14 4.44
N PHE A 92 4.23 8.37 5.51
CA PHE A 92 3.13 7.59 6.09
C PHE A 92 1.94 8.46 6.53
N SER A 93 2.22 9.60 7.19
CA SER A 93 1.18 10.53 7.60
C SER A 93 0.44 11.13 6.41
N ASP A 94 1.17 11.46 5.34
CA ASP A 94 0.61 12.04 4.12
C ASP A 94 -0.26 11.03 3.36
N MET A 95 0.15 9.76 3.28
CA MET A 95 -0.67 8.68 2.72
C MET A 95 -2.07 8.65 3.35
N HIS A 96 -2.16 8.80 4.68
CA HIS A 96 -3.43 8.79 5.40
C HIS A 96 -4.17 10.12 5.42
N LYS A 97 -3.45 11.25 5.30
CA LYS A 97 -4.02 12.59 5.35
C LYS A 97 -4.65 12.99 4.02
N TYR A 98 -4.00 12.64 2.91
CA TYR A 98 -4.37 13.14 1.58
C TYR A 98 -5.18 12.13 0.76
N ASN A 99 -5.13 10.83 1.07
CA ASN A 99 -6.04 9.86 0.45
C ASN A 99 -7.36 9.77 1.27
N PRO A 100 -8.51 10.19 0.69
CA PRO A 100 -9.78 10.29 1.42
C PRO A 100 -10.35 8.93 1.87
N TYR A 101 -9.94 7.82 1.23
CA TYR A 101 -10.43 6.48 1.54
C TYR A 101 -9.63 5.81 2.67
N SER A 102 -8.39 6.26 2.91
CA SER A 102 -7.46 5.61 3.84
C SER A 102 -7.93 5.57 5.30
N LYS A 103 -8.73 6.54 5.75
CA LYS A 103 -9.29 6.53 7.11
C LYS A 103 -10.33 5.44 7.29
N THR A 104 -11.20 5.26 6.29
CA THR A 104 -12.27 4.25 6.34
C THR A 104 -11.66 2.85 6.39
N GLU A 105 -10.68 2.56 5.53
CA GLU A 105 -10.01 1.26 5.50
C GLU A 105 -9.29 0.91 6.81
N ARG A 106 -8.53 1.86 7.39
CA ARG A 106 -7.87 1.60 8.69
C ARG A 106 -8.89 1.36 9.82
N MET A 107 -9.99 2.10 9.84
CA MET A 107 -11.03 1.93 10.86
C MET A 107 -11.74 0.58 10.73
N ALA A 108 -12.05 0.16 9.49
CA ALA A 108 -12.63 -1.14 9.21
C ALA A 108 -11.70 -2.28 9.67
N PHE A 109 -10.40 -2.18 9.40
CA PHE A 109 -9.42 -3.15 9.87
C PHE A 109 -9.33 -3.23 11.40
N MET A 110 -9.30 -2.08 12.09
CA MET A 110 -9.30 -2.04 13.56
C MET A 110 -10.56 -2.69 14.16
N GLU A 111 -11.73 -2.49 13.55
CA GLU A 111 -12.96 -3.12 14.02
C GLU A 111 -12.98 -4.64 13.77
N ALA A 112 -12.41 -5.09 12.64
CA ALA A 112 -12.21 -6.50 12.39
C ALA A 112 -11.30 -7.13 13.46
N MET A 113 -10.19 -6.48 13.83
CA MET A 113 -9.32 -6.95 14.92
C MET A 113 -10.07 -7.06 16.25
N ARG A 114 -10.86 -6.04 16.61
CA ARG A 114 -11.69 -6.09 17.84
C ARG A 114 -12.70 -7.23 17.81
N THR A 115 -13.33 -7.45 16.66
CA THR A 115 -14.31 -8.54 16.48
C THR A 115 -13.66 -9.90 16.67
N ILE A 116 -12.47 -10.12 16.10
CA ILE A 116 -11.71 -11.36 16.28
C ILE A 116 -11.30 -11.54 17.75
N ASN A 117 -10.80 -10.49 18.42
CA ASN A 117 -10.43 -10.58 19.83
C ASN A 117 -11.63 -10.99 20.71
N LYS A 118 -12.79 -10.34 20.52
CA LYS A 118 -14.02 -10.66 21.26
C LYS A 118 -14.46 -12.12 21.08
N ARG A 119 -14.17 -12.76 19.95
CA ARG A 119 -14.51 -14.18 19.72
C ARG A 119 -13.62 -15.13 20.50
N LEU A 120 -12.42 -14.71 20.89
CA LEU A 120 -11.50 -15.52 21.71
C LEU A 120 -11.86 -15.44 23.21
N ASP A 121 -12.55 -14.38 23.62
CA ASP A 121 -13.00 -14.16 25.00
C ASP A 121 -14.41 -14.72 25.28
N GLN A 122 -15.01 -15.44 24.32
CA GLN A 122 -16.30 -16.14 24.43
C GLN A 122 -16.09 -17.61 24.74
#